data_AF-E2N7Z2-F1
#
_entry.id   AF-E2N7Z2-F1
#
_cell.length_a   1.000
_cell.length_b   1.000
_cell.length_c   1.000
_cell.angle_alpha   90.00
_cell.angle_beta   90.00
_cell.angle_gamma   90.00
#
_symmetry.space_group_name_H-M   'P 1'
#
loop_
_entity.id
_entity.type
_entity.pdbx_description
1 polymer ?
#
loop_
_entity_poly.entity_id
_entity_poly.type
_entity_poly.pdbx_seq_one_letter_code
_entity_poly.pdbx_strand_id
1 'polypeptide(L)'
;MIQASIVDKDSILYLVRNLENFEKDKAIKSGLRSAVNIFRVKGRSNLRTRLLHHGKQTNHLMNSFTNRVKRNKLGALSGFDRPGGNHSHLVDRGTKRRYTKSGAYRGIMPGNRFWTDTEKTEEAKALQAVYEGTQKAVQRINSRR
;
A
#
# COMPACT_ATOMS: atom_id res chain seq x y z
N MET A 1 8.38 10.40 13.47
CA MET A 1 6.93 10.48 13.73
C MET A 1 6.40 11.48 12.72
N ILE A 2 5.84 11.01 11.60
CA ILE A 2 5.46 11.88 10.49
C ILE A 2 4.00 12.27 10.69
N GLN A 3 3.80 13.58 10.82
CA GLN A 3 2.53 14.26 10.98
C GLN A 3 1.90 14.38 9.59
N ALA A 4 1.27 13.32 9.09
CA ALA A 4 0.28 13.47 8.02
C ALA A 4 -0.82 14.36 8.60
N SER A 5 -0.77 15.63 8.20
CA SER A 5 -1.35 16.76 8.92
C SER A 5 -2.85 16.59 9.14
N ILE A 6 -3.30 17.00 10.32
CA ILE A 6 -4.70 17.17 10.73
C ILE A 6 -5.57 17.83 9.64
N VAL A 7 -4.96 18.63 8.75
CA VAL A 7 -5.52 19.27 7.54
C VAL A 7 -6.21 18.30 6.55
N ASP A 8 -5.74 17.06 6.40
CA ASP A 8 -6.30 16.13 5.40
C ASP A 8 -7.64 15.53 5.84
N LYS A 9 -7.77 15.26 7.15
CA LYS A 9 -8.97 14.66 7.72
C LYS A 9 -10.15 15.63 7.65
N ASP A 10 -9.94 16.89 8.05
CA ASP A 10 -10.99 17.90 8.06
C ASP A 10 -11.45 18.24 6.64
N SER A 11 -10.51 18.26 5.68
CA SER A 11 -10.81 18.44 4.26
C SER A 11 -11.68 17.30 3.70
N ILE A 12 -11.36 16.05 4.03
CA ILE A 12 -12.18 14.88 3.65
C ILE A 12 -13.56 14.93 4.30
N LEU A 13 -13.64 15.28 5.59
CA LEU A 13 -14.91 15.42 6.32
C LEU A 13 -15.78 16.53 5.72
N TYR A 14 -15.15 17.63 5.32
CA TYR A 14 -15.81 18.74 4.63
C TYR A 14 -16.41 18.29 3.29
N LEU A 15 -15.65 17.54 2.47
CA LEU A 15 -16.14 17.05 1.18
C LEU A 15 -17.43 16.23 1.30
N VAL A 16 -17.54 15.43 2.35
CA VAL A 16 -18.67 14.50 2.53
C VAL A 16 -19.75 15.03 3.46
N ARG A 17 -19.64 16.25 3.98
CA ARG A 17 -20.49 16.76 5.07
C ARG A 17 -22.00 16.73 4.77
N ASN A 18 -22.37 16.98 3.51
CA ASN A 18 -23.76 17.05 3.02
C ASN A 18 -24.31 15.71 2.52
N LEU A 19 -23.51 14.63 2.57
CA LEU A 19 -23.96 13.30 2.17
C LEU A 19 -24.63 12.57 3.34
N GLU A 20 -25.42 11.56 3.05
CA GLU A 20 -25.89 10.64 4.08
C GLU A 20 -24.74 9.74 4.56
N ASN A 21 -24.81 9.21 5.79
CA ASN A 21 -23.71 8.46 6.40
C ASN A 21 -23.24 7.27 5.53
N PHE A 22 -24.16 6.56 4.87
CA PHE A 22 -23.78 5.44 3.99
C PHE A 22 -23.03 5.92 2.74
N GLU A 23 -23.35 7.10 2.23
CA GLU A 23 -22.71 7.74 1.08
C GLU A 23 -21.36 8.32 1.46
N LYS A 24 -21.22 8.91 2.65
CA LYS A 24 -19.93 9.34 3.23
C LYS A 24 -18.95 8.16 3.26
N ASP A 25 -19.39 7.05 3.82
CA ASP A 25 -18.61 5.83 3.94
C ASP A 25 -18.16 5.31 2.56
N LYS A 26 -19.08 5.30 1.60
CA LYS A 26 -18.82 4.88 0.22
C LYS A 26 -17.81 5.81 -0.46
N ALA A 27 -17.94 7.12 -0.28
CA ALA A 27 -17.04 8.12 -0.87
C ALA A 27 -15.61 7.99 -0.31
N ILE A 28 -15.47 7.93 1.01
CA ILE A 28 -14.16 7.78 1.67
C ILE A 28 -13.51 6.44 1.29
N LYS A 29 -14.28 5.34 1.26
CA LYS A 29 -13.78 4.03 0.81
C LYS A 29 -13.32 4.05 -0.66
N SER A 30 -13.89 4.91 -1.50
CA SER A 30 -13.42 5.13 -2.88
C SER A 30 -12.03 5.80 -2.89
N GLY A 31 -11.84 6.86 -2.12
CA GLY A 31 -10.53 7.52 -1.95
C GLY A 31 -9.46 6.57 -1.41
N LEU A 32 -9.79 5.85 -0.34
CA LEU A 32 -8.89 4.86 0.25
C LEU A 32 -8.48 3.77 -0.74
N ARG A 33 -9.40 3.32 -1.62
CA ARG A 33 -9.09 2.34 -2.67
C ARG A 33 -8.09 2.89 -3.68
N SER A 34 -8.23 4.15 -4.08
CA SER A 34 -7.27 4.82 -4.98
C SER A 34 -5.88 4.88 -4.36
N ALA A 35 -5.78 5.29 -3.09
CA ALA A 35 -4.53 5.42 -2.37
C ALA A 35 -3.76 4.09 -2.27
N VAL A 36 -4.41 3.01 -1.81
CA VAL A 36 -3.72 1.71 -1.70
C VAL A 36 -3.32 1.14 -3.06
N ASN A 37 -4.02 1.50 -4.14
CA ASN A 37 -3.64 1.09 -5.49
C ASN A 37 -2.30 1.67 -5.94
N ILE A 38 -1.95 2.89 -5.50
CA ILE A 38 -0.67 3.51 -5.81
C ILE A 38 0.48 2.67 -5.24
N PHE A 39 0.41 2.31 -3.94
CA PHE A 39 1.43 1.46 -3.32
C PHE A 39 1.55 0.11 -4.02
N ARG A 40 0.43 -0.53 -4.36
CA ARG A 40 0.43 -1.82 -5.07
C ARG A 40 1.14 -1.72 -6.42
N VAL A 41 0.81 -0.71 -7.22
CA VAL A 41 1.39 -0.53 -8.56
C VAL A 41 2.88 -0.20 -8.46
N LYS A 42 3.25 0.76 -7.61
CA LYS A 42 4.64 1.18 -7.45
C LYS A 42 5.51 0.08 -6.86
N GLY A 43 5.04 -0.60 -5.82
CA GLY A 43 5.77 -1.70 -5.19
C GLY A 43 5.99 -2.85 -6.17
N ARG A 44 4.98 -3.18 -6.99
CA ARG A 44 5.12 -4.20 -8.04
C ARG A 44 6.16 -3.79 -9.09
N SER A 45 6.16 -2.52 -9.50
CA SER A 45 7.15 -1.96 -10.43
C SER A 45 8.56 -1.98 -9.83
N ASN A 46 8.74 -1.48 -8.61
CA ASN A 46 10.02 -1.49 -7.91
C ASN A 46 10.57 -2.91 -7.77
N LEU A 47 9.73 -3.87 -7.37
CA LEU A 47 10.16 -5.26 -7.26
C LEU A 47 10.63 -5.78 -8.62
N ARG A 48 9.84 -5.54 -9.69
CA ARG A 48 10.16 -6.02 -11.03
C ARG A 48 11.52 -5.52 -11.50
N THR A 49 11.81 -4.23 -11.32
CA THR A 49 13.09 -3.62 -11.75
C THR A 49 14.29 -4.11 -10.93
N ARG A 50 14.08 -4.59 -9.71
CA ARG A 50 15.15 -4.96 -8.76
C ARG A 50 15.37 -6.46 -8.61
N LEU A 51 14.59 -7.27 -9.33
CA LEU A 51 14.83 -8.71 -9.43
C LEU A 51 16.00 -8.96 -10.37
N LEU A 52 17.04 -9.65 -9.88
CA LEU A 52 18.20 -10.03 -10.67
C LEU A 52 17.85 -11.02 -11.81
N HIS A 53 16.83 -11.85 -11.59
CA HIS A 53 16.36 -12.85 -12.55
C HIS A 53 14.84 -12.76 -12.68
N HIS A 54 14.32 -13.03 -13.88
CA HIS A 54 12.89 -13.02 -14.15
C HIS A 54 12.45 -14.43 -14.59
N GLY A 55 11.41 -14.98 -13.94
CA GLY A 55 10.90 -16.30 -14.30
C GLY A 55 9.78 -16.82 -13.39
N LYS A 56 9.36 -18.07 -13.60
CA LYS A 56 8.24 -18.70 -12.85
C LYS A 56 8.44 -18.66 -11.33
N GLN A 57 9.68 -18.79 -10.83
CA GLN A 57 9.98 -18.81 -9.40
C GLN A 57 9.85 -17.42 -8.73
N THR A 58 10.07 -16.32 -9.46
CA THR A 58 9.94 -14.96 -8.92
C THR A 58 8.50 -14.44 -8.89
N ASN A 59 7.57 -15.18 -9.50
CA ASN A 59 6.18 -14.75 -9.63
C ASN A 59 5.37 -14.85 -8.34
N HIS A 60 5.77 -15.67 -7.36
CA HIS A 60 4.99 -15.84 -6.12
C HIS A 60 4.87 -14.53 -5.33
N LEU A 61 5.99 -13.83 -5.10
CA LEU A 61 5.97 -12.53 -4.44
C LEU A 61 5.30 -11.48 -5.33
N MET A 62 5.62 -11.47 -6.62
CA MET A 62 5.04 -10.54 -7.60
C MET A 62 3.51 -10.61 -7.61
N ASN A 63 2.93 -11.81 -7.56
CA ASN A 63 1.50 -12.04 -7.58
C ASN A 63 0.83 -11.89 -6.21
N SER A 64 1.61 -11.82 -5.13
CA SER A 64 1.06 -11.63 -3.78
C SER A 64 0.62 -10.20 -3.47
N PHE A 65 1.00 -9.21 -4.29
CA PHE A 65 0.62 -7.81 -4.06
C PHE A 65 -0.90 -7.62 -4.03
N THR A 66 -1.39 -7.17 -2.88
CA THR A 66 -2.82 -7.12 -2.58
C THR A 66 -3.20 -5.80 -1.92
N ASN A 67 -4.47 -5.43 -2.09
CA ASN A 67 -5.07 -4.26 -1.48
C ASN A 67 -6.41 -4.65 -0.85
N ARG A 68 -6.66 -4.15 0.35
CA ARG A 68 -7.92 -4.42 1.06
C ARG A 68 -8.46 -3.16 1.71
N VAL A 69 -9.63 -2.71 1.27
CA VAL A 69 -10.43 -1.74 2.00
C VAL A 69 -11.21 -2.47 3.09
N LYS A 70 -11.18 -1.97 4.32
CA LYS A 70 -11.86 -2.58 5.47
C LYS A 70 -13.38 -2.43 5.30
N ARG A 71 -14.13 -3.51 5.56
CA ARG A 71 -15.59 -3.56 5.37
C ARG A 71 -16.32 -2.67 6.38
N ASN A 72 -15.98 -2.84 7.67
CA ASN A 72 -16.71 -2.28 8.80
C ASN A 72 -16.04 -1.03 9.41
N LYS A 73 -15.00 -0.49 8.78
CA LYS A 73 -14.31 0.72 9.26
C LYS A 73 -13.62 1.46 8.13
N LEU A 74 -13.42 2.76 8.30
CA LEU A 74 -12.69 3.61 7.37
C LEU A 74 -11.19 3.34 7.50
N GLY A 75 -10.69 2.49 6.60
CA GLY A 75 -9.26 2.26 6.44
C GLY A 75 -8.99 1.26 5.35
N ALA A 76 -7.78 1.28 4.82
CA ALA A 76 -7.34 0.34 3.81
C ALA A 76 -5.92 -0.14 4.11
N LEU A 77 -5.58 -1.30 3.56
CA LEU A 77 -4.28 -1.94 3.69
C LEU A 77 -3.74 -2.22 2.29
N SER A 78 -2.44 -2.02 2.12
CA SER A 78 -1.68 -2.48 0.98
C SER A 78 -0.54 -3.36 1.48
N GLY A 79 -0.26 -4.46 0.79
CA GLY A 79 0.75 -5.41 1.22
C GLY A 79 0.72 -6.69 0.40
N PHE A 80 0.90 -7.82 1.08
CA PHE A 80 1.13 -9.11 0.42
C PHE A 80 0.24 -10.21 0.99
N ASP A 81 -0.43 -10.97 0.12
CA ASP A 81 -1.23 -12.14 0.48
C ASP A 81 -0.37 -13.39 0.69
N ARG A 82 -0.84 -14.27 1.58
CA ARG A 82 -0.21 -15.57 1.82
C ARG A 82 -0.70 -16.62 0.81
N PRO A 83 0.14 -17.61 0.45
CA PRO A 83 1.52 -17.81 0.93
C PRO A 83 2.59 -17.00 0.17
N GLY A 84 2.26 -16.42 -0.99
CA GLY A 84 3.25 -15.80 -1.89
C GLY A 84 4.04 -14.64 -1.28
N GLY A 85 3.46 -13.94 -0.29
CA GLY A 85 4.03 -12.78 0.38
C GLY A 85 4.83 -13.06 1.65
N ASN A 86 4.96 -14.32 2.09
CA ASN A 86 5.52 -14.68 3.40
C ASN A 86 6.92 -14.10 3.66
N HIS A 87 7.75 -14.06 2.62
CA HIS A 87 9.13 -13.59 2.70
C HIS A 87 9.36 -12.22 2.07
N SER A 88 8.29 -11.47 1.79
CA SER A 88 8.36 -10.09 1.26
C SER A 88 9.32 -9.20 2.06
N HIS A 89 9.23 -9.25 3.38
CA HIS A 89 10.10 -8.49 4.28
C HIS A 89 11.59 -8.85 4.16
N LEU A 90 11.93 -10.12 3.86
CA LEU A 90 13.32 -10.54 3.65
C LEU A 90 13.86 -10.02 2.33
N VAL A 91 13.03 -10.03 1.28
CA VAL A 91 13.40 -9.47 -0.03
C VAL A 91 13.57 -7.96 0.06
N ASP A 92 12.71 -7.28 0.81
CA ASP A 92 12.73 -5.83 0.99
C ASP A 92 13.89 -5.37 1.90
N ARG A 93 13.99 -5.91 3.12
CA ARG A 93 14.90 -5.42 4.16
C ARG A 93 16.20 -6.21 4.26
N GLY A 94 16.26 -7.38 3.62
CA GLY A 94 17.39 -8.29 3.73
C GLY A 94 17.36 -9.12 5.00
N THR A 95 18.47 -9.77 5.27
CA THR A 95 18.69 -10.59 6.47
C THR A 95 19.88 -10.06 7.25
N LYS A 96 19.94 -10.35 8.54
CA LYS A 96 21.18 -10.21 9.32
C LYS A 96 22.18 -11.32 8.93
N ARG A 97 23.45 -11.16 9.33
CA ARG A 97 24.45 -12.22 9.24
C ARG A 97 23.93 -13.48 9.92
N ARG A 98 24.03 -14.62 9.24
CA ARG A 98 23.58 -15.92 9.75
C ARG A 98 24.77 -16.81 10.05
N TYR A 99 24.65 -17.60 11.12
CA TYR A 99 25.67 -18.55 11.57
C TYR A 99 25.00 -19.89 11.91
N THR A 100 25.73 -21.00 11.75
CA THR A 100 25.29 -22.31 12.26
C THR A 100 25.47 -22.39 13.78
N LYS A 101 24.89 -23.42 14.41
CA LYS A 101 25.17 -23.73 15.82
C LYS A 101 26.67 -23.94 16.10
N SER A 102 27.41 -24.45 15.11
CA SER A 102 28.87 -24.63 15.15
C SER A 102 29.67 -23.35 14.82
N GLY A 103 29.03 -22.21 14.62
CA GLY A 103 29.70 -20.92 14.38
C GLY A 103 30.05 -20.63 12.91
N ALA A 104 29.77 -21.54 11.97
CA ALA A 104 30.08 -21.32 10.56
C ALA A 104 29.18 -20.25 9.92
N TYR A 105 29.78 -19.30 9.20
CA TYR A 105 29.06 -18.21 8.53
C TYR A 105 28.23 -18.69 7.33
N ARG A 106 26.97 -18.26 7.24
CA ARG A 106 25.99 -18.65 6.21
C ARG A 106 25.55 -17.49 5.32
N GLY A 107 26.31 -16.40 5.33
CA GLY A 107 26.07 -15.25 4.46
C GLY A 107 25.10 -14.23 5.04
N ILE A 108 24.90 -13.19 4.23
CA ILE A 108 23.95 -12.10 4.41
C ILE A 108 23.23 -11.89 3.07
N MET A 109 21.91 -11.79 3.11
CA MET A 109 21.12 -11.38 1.94
C MET A 109 20.85 -9.88 2.04
N PRO A 110 21.37 -9.04 1.13
CA PRO A 110 21.03 -7.64 1.09
C PRO A 110 19.56 -7.46 0.66
N GLY A 111 18.87 -6.50 1.27
CA GLY A 111 17.51 -6.14 0.89
C GLY A 111 17.50 -5.24 -0.34
N ASN A 112 16.56 -5.46 -1.25
CA ASN A 112 16.43 -4.62 -2.45
C ASN A 112 15.54 -3.39 -2.22
N ARG A 113 14.96 -3.21 -1.03
CA ARG A 113 14.17 -2.04 -0.60
C ARG A 113 12.91 -1.76 -1.43
N PHE A 114 12.40 -2.71 -2.20
CA PHE A 114 11.31 -2.45 -3.15
C PHE A 114 10.05 -1.85 -2.50
N TRP A 115 9.72 -2.28 -1.28
CA TRP A 115 8.55 -1.88 -0.52
C TRP A 115 8.86 -0.71 0.43
N THR A 116 10.00 -0.75 1.11
CA THR A 116 10.48 0.37 1.95
C THR A 116 10.53 1.67 1.14
N ASP A 117 11.06 1.62 -0.08
CA ASP A 117 11.12 2.81 -0.94
C ASP A 117 9.74 3.21 -1.46
N THR A 118 8.86 2.24 -1.74
CA THR A 118 7.48 2.51 -2.16
C THR A 118 6.70 3.26 -1.09
N GLU A 119 6.82 2.83 0.17
CA GLU A 119 6.23 3.52 1.32
C GLU A 119 6.71 4.97 1.38
N LYS A 120 8.04 5.17 1.30
CA LYS A 120 8.66 6.50 1.41
C LYS A 120 8.32 7.42 0.23
N THR A 121 8.33 6.93 -1.00
CA THR A 121 8.18 7.79 -2.20
C THR A 121 6.73 8.08 -2.55
N GLU A 122 5.80 7.18 -2.22
CA GLU A 122 4.41 7.31 -2.63
C GLU A 122 3.47 7.81 -1.54
N GLU A 123 3.93 8.01 -0.30
CA GLU A 123 3.09 8.44 0.83
C GLU A 123 2.29 9.70 0.51
N ALA A 124 2.96 10.79 0.08
CA ALA A 124 2.30 12.05 -0.24
C ALA A 124 1.28 11.89 -1.40
N LYS A 125 1.64 11.10 -2.41
CA LYS A 125 0.77 10.82 -3.55
C LYS A 125 -0.46 9.99 -3.16
N ALA A 126 -0.28 9.06 -2.23
CA ALA A 126 -1.36 8.25 -1.69
C ALA A 126 -2.34 9.10 -0.88
N LEU A 127 -1.85 10.02 -0.05
CA LEU A 127 -2.69 10.99 0.70
C LEU A 127 -3.53 11.84 -0.26
N GLN A 128 -2.89 12.46 -1.25
CA GLN A 128 -3.57 13.23 -2.29
C GLN A 128 -4.65 12.41 -3.02
N ALA A 129 -4.35 11.14 -3.32
CA ALA A 129 -5.31 10.25 -3.97
C ALA A 129 -6.52 9.88 -3.10
N VAL A 130 -6.40 9.92 -1.76
CA VAL A 130 -7.56 9.79 -0.87
C VAL A 130 -8.48 10.98 -1.07
N TYR A 131 -7.94 12.21 -1.05
CA TYR A 131 -8.72 13.43 -1.22
C TYR A 131 -9.42 13.45 -2.59
N GLU A 132 -8.66 13.33 -3.68
CA GLU A 132 -9.21 13.38 -5.04
C GLU A 132 -10.20 12.24 -5.32
N GLY A 133 -9.89 11.04 -4.84
CA GLY A 133 -10.76 9.88 -5.00
C GLY A 133 -12.07 10.02 -4.22
N THR A 134 -12.04 10.70 -3.07
CA THR A 134 -13.24 11.06 -2.30
C THR A 134 -14.03 12.14 -3.04
N GLN A 135 -13.39 13.23 -3.48
CA GLN A 135 -14.04 14.31 -4.22
C GLN A 135 -14.76 13.80 -5.47
N LYS A 136 -14.09 12.96 -6.29
CA LYS A 136 -14.69 12.32 -7.47
C LYS A 136 -15.85 11.39 -7.12
N ALA A 137 -15.84 10.77 -5.94
CA ALA A 137 -16.96 9.95 -5.48
C ALA A 137 -18.15 10.81 -5.05
N VAL A 138 -17.92 11.90 -4.32
CA VAL A 138 -18.96 12.87 -3.94
C VAL A 138 -19.64 13.46 -5.18
N GLN A 139 -18.86 13.92 -6.16
CA GLN A 139 -19.39 14.46 -7.42
C GLN A 139 -20.30 13.46 -8.14
N ARG A 140 -19.89 12.19 -8.23
CA ARG A 140 -20.69 11.11 -8.85
C ARG A 140 -21.96 10.76 -8.06
N ILE A 141 -21.96 10.95 -6.75
CA ILE A 141 -23.14 10.71 -5.92
C ILE A 141 -24.13 11.86 -6.13
N ASN A 142 -23.66 13.10 -6.05
CA ASN A 142 -24.49 14.28 -6.26
C ASN A 142 -25.07 14.34 -7.68
N SER A 143 -24.33 13.89 -8.70
CA SER A 143 -24.83 13.87 -10.08
C SER A 143 -25.89 12.81 -10.36
N ARG A 144 -26.20 11.94 -9.39
CA ARG A 144 -27.22 10.88 -9.49
C ARG A 144 -28.44 11.15 -8.61
N ARG A 145 -28.37 12.20 -7.79
CA ARG A 145 -29.52 12.76 -7.07
C ARG A 145 -30.27 13.69 -8.02
#